data_AF-A0A0Q6EES8-F1
#
_entry.id   AF-A0A0Q6EES8-F1
#
_cell.length_a   1.000
_cell.length_b   1.000
_cell.length_c   1.000
_cell.angle_alpha   90.00
_cell.angle_beta   90.00
_cell.angle_gamma   90.00
#
_symmetry.space_group_name_H-M   'P 1'
#
loop_
_entity.id
_entity.type
_entity.pdbx_description
1 polymer ?
#
loop_
_entity_poly.entity_id
_entity_poly.type
_entity_poly.pdbx_seq_one_letter_code
_entity_poly.pdbx_strand_id
1 'polypeptide(L)'
;MTLTSTEPGFVPPKHAGLRHLAEAAGYSLGGFKRLVREPAFRHEILFGGLLLGLLAVLDAPLAAFLVQGGLLLMLAAFEAVNTAIELIVDRVSPEWSAFAKNAKDLGSLSVACAILANLGPLAYVAASLLGYS
;
A
#
# COMPACT_ATOMS: atom_id res chain seq x y z
N MET A 1 40.02 25.29 37.25
CA MET A 1 39.98 23.82 37.37
C MET A 1 38.92 23.50 38.41
N THR A 2 37.70 23.22 37.96
CA THR A 2 36.60 22.75 38.81
C THR A 2 35.73 21.80 37.98
N LEU A 3 35.33 20.70 38.61
CA LEU A 3 34.94 19.44 38.00
C LEU A 3 33.47 19.41 37.52
N THR A 4 33.26 18.50 36.57
CA THR A 4 32.03 18.00 35.94
C THR A 4 30.77 17.88 36.82
N SER A 5 29.61 18.12 36.21
CA SER A 5 28.41 17.30 36.44
C SER A 5 27.73 17.02 35.09
N THR A 6 28.10 15.91 34.44
CA THR A 6 27.30 15.32 33.37
C THR A 6 25.99 14.80 33.98
N GLU A 7 24.89 15.53 33.77
CA GLU A 7 23.54 15.03 34.05
C GLU A 7 23.33 13.71 33.29
N PRO A 8 22.88 12.62 33.95
CA PRO A 8 22.52 11.41 33.23
C PRO A 8 21.31 11.72 32.35
N GLY A 9 21.55 11.77 31.03
CA GLY A 9 20.49 11.91 30.05
C GLY A 9 19.42 10.85 30.28
N PHE A 10 18.17 11.29 30.44
CA PHE A 10 17.02 10.41 30.53
C PHE A 10 16.98 9.50 29.30
N VAL A 11 17.35 8.23 29.46
CA VAL A 11 17.14 7.19 28.45
C VAL A 11 15.78 6.57 28.77
N PRO A 12 14.72 6.85 28.00
CA PRO A 12 13.44 6.21 28.24
C PRO A 12 13.60 4.68 28.18
N PRO A 13 12.97 3.93 29.10
CA PRO A 13 13.09 2.48 29.11
C PRO A 13 12.62 1.93 27.76
N LYS A 14 13.47 1.11 27.13
CA LYS A 14 13.12 0.32 25.94
C LYS A 14 12.05 -0.69 26.32
N HIS A 15 10.78 -0.29 26.30
CA HIS A 15 9.65 -1.21 26.15
C HIS A 15 9.60 -1.68 24.68
N ALA A 16 10.72 -2.19 24.16
CA ALA A 16 10.95 -2.39 22.74
C ALA A 16 10.73 -3.85 22.37
N GLY A 17 9.67 -4.10 21.61
CA GLY A 17 9.35 -5.42 21.09
C GLY A 17 7.85 -5.55 20.90
N LEU A 18 7.18 -6.21 21.84
CA LEU A 18 5.80 -6.66 21.66
C LEU A 18 4.75 -5.53 21.77
N ARG A 19 4.94 -4.56 22.69
CA ARG A 19 4.02 -3.40 22.79
C ARG A 19 4.07 -2.52 21.55
N HIS A 20 5.25 -2.26 21.02
CA HIS A 20 5.43 -1.43 19.83
C HIS A 20 4.89 -2.11 18.56
N LEU A 21 5.04 -3.44 18.45
CA LEU A 21 4.41 -4.23 17.38
C LEU A 21 2.89 -4.22 17.49
N ALA A 22 2.34 -4.34 18.70
CA ALA A 22 0.89 -4.29 18.92
C ALA A 22 0.31 -2.89 18.61
N GLU A 23 1.02 -1.82 18.97
CA GLU A 23 0.67 -0.45 18.63
C GLU A 23 0.72 -0.22 17.10
N ALA A 24 1.80 -0.66 16.44
CA ALA A 24 1.92 -0.59 14.98
C ALA A 24 0.81 -1.38 14.27
N ALA A 25 0.48 -2.59 14.76
CA ALA A 25 -0.64 -3.37 14.25
C ALA A 25 -1.98 -2.63 14.44
N GLY A 26 -2.17 -1.94 15.56
CA GLY A 26 -3.33 -1.08 15.82
C GLY A 26 -3.46 0.07 14.81
N TYR A 27 -2.36 0.77 14.50
CA TYR A 27 -2.35 1.83 13.48
C TYR A 27 -2.63 1.29 12.08
N SER A 28 -2.03 0.16 11.70
CA SER A 28 -2.28 -0.50 10.41
C SER A 28 -3.74 -0.93 10.27
N LEU A 29 -4.36 -1.46 11.33
CA LEU A 29 -5.79 -1.79 11.35
C LEU A 29 -6.68 -0.55 11.21
N GLY A 30 -6.29 0.57 11.82
CA GLY A 30 -6.96 1.86 11.64
C GLY A 30 -6.89 2.34 10.19
N GLY A 31 -5.71 2.29 9.58
CA GLY A 31 -5.49 2.61 8.16
C GLY A 31 -6.33 1.73 7.25
N PHE A 32 -6.31 0.41 7.46
CA PHE A 32 -7.12 -0.53 6.69
C PHE A 32 -8.62 -0.23 6.80
N LYS A 33 -9.14 0.01 8.02
CA LYS A 33 -10.55 0.41 8.25
C LYS A 33 -10.94 1.70 7.56
N ARG A 34 -10.01 2.66 7.46
CA ARG A 34 -10.21 3.91 6.71
C ARG A 34 -10.25 3.65 5.21
N LEU A 35 -9.38 2.77 4.72
CA LEU A 35 -9.24 2.44 3.29
C LEU A 35 -10.43 1.65 2.75
N VAL A 36 -10.97 0.67 3.49
CA VAL A 36 -12.19 -0.08 3.08
C VAL A 36 -13.44 0.79 2.90
N ARG A 37 -13.43 2.02 3.41
CA ARG A 37 -14.51 2.98 3.18
C ARG A 37 -14.36 3.70 1.85
N GLU A 38 -13.15 3.78 1.29
CA GLU A 38 -12.92 4.40 0.00
C GLU A 38 -13.59 3.60 -1.12
N PRO A 39 -14.36 4.26 -2.00
CA PRO A 39 -14.90 3.60 -3.19
C PRO A 39 -13.80 3.03 -4.08
N ALA A 40 -12.69 3.76 -4.28
CA ALA A 40 -11.58 3.32 -5.13
C ALA A 40 -11.00 1.99 -4.64
N PHE A 41 -10.58 1.91 -3.38
CA PHE A 41 -10.08 0.66 -2.79
C PHE A 41 -11.07 -0.53 -2.85
N ARG A 42 -12.39 -0.30 -2.78
CA ARG A 42 -13.38 -1.38 -2.97
C ARG A 42 -13.37 -1.95 -4.38
N HIS A 43 -13.16 -1.11 -5.40
CA HIS A 43 -12.98 -1.58 -6.77
C HIS A 43 -11.67 -2.36 -6.93
N GLU A 44 -10.61 -1.95 -6.24
CA GLU A 44 -9.33 -2.67 -6.25
C GLU A 44 -9.42 -4.05 -5.60
N ILE A 45 -10.16 -4.21 -4.50
CA ILE A 45 -10.42 -5.53 -3.90
C ILE A 45 -11.15 -6.42 -4.89
N LEU A 46 -12.18 -5.90 -5.57
CA LEU A 46 -12.91 -6.65 -6.59
C LEU A 46 -11.99 -7.04 -7.74
N PHE A 47 -11.19 -6.10 -8.25
CA PHE A 47 -10.19 -6.34 -9.28
C PHE A 47 -9.19 -7.43 -8.87
N GLY A 48 -8.65 -7.37 -7.66
CA GLY A 48 -7.74 -8.39 -7.14
C GLY A 48 -8.39 -9.76 -6.99
N GLY A 49 -9.64 -9.81 -6.53
CA GLY A 49 -10.44 -11.04 -6.47
C GLY A 49 -10.64 -11.66 -7.85
N LEU A 50 -10.91 -10.83 -8.87
CA LEU A 50 -11.04 -11.29 -10.26
C LEU A 50 -9.71 -11.84 -10.79
N LEU A 51 -8.58 -11.18 -10.55
CA LEU A 51 -7.27 -11.68 -10.98
C LEU A 51 -6.92 -13.04 -10.36
N LEU A 52 -7.14 -13.19 -9.05
CA LEU A 52 -6.92 -14.46 -8.35
C LEU A 52 -7.87 -15.56 -8.88
N GLY A 53 -9.13 -15.22 -9.13
CA GLY A 53 -10.10 -16.13 -9.72
C GLY A 53 -9.70 -16.60 -11.12
N LEU A 54 -9.22 -15.68 -11.97
CA LEU A 54 -8.74 -16.01 -13.32
C LEU A 54 -7.48 -16.89 -13.27
N LEU A 55 -6.53 -16.61 -12.37
CA LEU A 55 -5.37 -17.49 -12.16
C LEU A 55 -5.80 -18.90 -11.76
N ALA A 56 -6.83 -19.03 -10.91
CA ALA A 56 -7.38 -20.34 -10.53
C ALA A 56 -8.06 -21.05 -11.72
N VAL A 57 -8.81 -20.33 -12.55
CA VAL A 57 -9.43 -20.88 -13.76
C VAL A 57 -8.38 -21.39 -14.76
N LEU A 58 -7.20 -20.75 -14.82
CA LEU A 58 -6.10 -21.14 -15.68
C LEU A 58 -5.18 -22.22 -15.07
N ASP A 59 -5.54 -22.80 -13.93
CA ASP A 59 -4.72 -23.77 -13.18
C ASP A 59 -3.28 -23.27 -12.95
N ALA A 60 -3.14 -21.99 -12.61
CA ALA A 60 -1.85 -21.34 -12.43
C ALA A 60 -1.06 -21.98 -11.25
N PRO A 61 0.28 -22.02 -11.34
CA PRO A 61 1.09 -22.54 -10.24
C PRO A 61 1.00 -21.66 -9.00
N LEU A 62 1.22 -22.23 -7.81
CA LEU A 62 1.23 -21.50 -6.53
C LEU A 62 2.13 -20.25 -6.55
N ALA A 63 3.24 -20.30 -7.29
CA ALA A 63 4.14 -19.15 -7.46
C ALA A 63 3.41 -17.92 -8.03
N ALA A 64 2.50 -18.10 -9.00
CA ALA A 64 1.73 -17.02 -9.60
C ALA A 64 0.78 -16.38 -8.56
N PHE A 65 0.15 -17.18 -7.70
CA PHE A 65 -0.67 -16.68 -6.61
C PHE A 65 0.12 -15.90 -5.57
N LEU A 66 1.33 -16.36 -5.20
CA LEU A 66 2.19 -15.66 -4.24
C LEU A 66 2.65 -14.30 -4.79
N VAL A 67 3.06 -14.27 -6.07
CA VAL A 67 3.44 -13.01 -6.74
C VAL A 67 2.23 -12.08 -6.84
N GLN A 68 1.07 -12.59 -7.26
CA GLN A 68 -0.16 -11.81 -7.34
C GLN A 68 -0.57 -11.25 -5.98
N GLY A 69 -0.52 -12.05 -4.91
CA GLY A 69 -0.81 -11.61 -3.55
C GLY A 69 0.13 -10.50 -3.09
N GLY A 70 1.43 -10.60 -3.39
CA GLY A 70 2.40 -9.53 -3.13
C GLY A 70 2.08 -8.23 -3.88
N LEU A 71 1.70 -8.32 -5.16
CA LEU A 71 1.33 -7.15 -5.96
C LEU A 71 0.00 -6.52 -5.51
N LEU A 72 -0.96 -7.30 -5.02
CA LEU A 72 -2.20 -6.78 -4.44
C LEU A 72 -1.96 -6.06 -3.11
N LEU A 73 -1.06 -6.60 -2.27
CA LEU A 73 -0.61 -5.89 -1.07
C LEU A 73 0.11 -4.58 -1.42
N MET A 74 0.92 -4.58 -2.48
CA MET A 74 1.58 -3.37 -2.98
C MET A 74 0.57 -2.35 -3.51
N LEU A 75 -0.46 -2.79 -4.25
CA LEU A 75 -1.56 -1.94 -4.71
C LEU A 75 -2.28 -1.27 -3.52
N ALA A 76 -2.66 -2.05 -2.51
CA ALA A 76 -3.27 -1.54 -1.29
C ALA A 76 -2.37 -0.52 -0.55
N ALA A 77 -1.05 -0.73 -0.56
CA ALA A 77 -0.10 0.21 0.02
C ALA A 77 -0.04 1.53 -0.77
N PHE A 78 0.00 1.49 -2.10
CA PHE A 78 -0.04 2.69 -2.93
C PHE A 78 -1.36 3.46 -2.78
N GLU A 79 -2.50 2.77 -2.71
CA GLU A 79 -3.80 3.40 -2.51
C GLU A 79 -3.92 4.05 -1.13
N ALA A 80 -3.35 3.42 -0.09
CA ALA A 80 -3.26 4.03 1.24
C ALA A 80 -2.40 5.31 1.24
N VAL A 81 -1.28 5.30 0.51
CA VAL A 81 -0.42 6.48 0.34
C VAL A 81 -1.13 7.57 -0.48
N ASN A 82 -1.81 7.22 -1.57
CA ASN A 82 -2.60 8.15 -2.37
C ASN A 82 -3.68 8.84 -1.51
N THR A 83 -4.44 8.05 -0.75
CA THR A 83 -5.46 8.57 0.18
C THR A 83 -4.84 9.49 1.24
N ALA A 84 -3.67 9.15 1.78
CA ALA A 84 -2.97 10.00 2.74
C ALA A 84 -2.51 11.33 2.12
N ILE A 85 -2.00 11.30 0.88
CA ILE A 85 -1.62 12.50 0.12
C ILE A 85 -2.86 13.38 -0.12
N GLU A 86 -3.97 12.80 -0.57
CA GLU A 86 -5.23 13.53 -0.78
C GLU A 86 -5.69 14.24 0.49
N LEU A 87 -5.69 13.54 1.63
CA LEU A 87 -6.05 14.13 2.93
C LEU A 87 -5.14 15.29 3.34
N ILE A 88 -3.83 15.17 3.10
CA ILE A 88 -2.87 16.24 3.40
C ILE A 88 -3.08 17.43 2.45
N VAL A 89 -3.23 17.16 1.15
CA VAL A 89 -3.41 18.18 0.12
C VAL A 89 -4.71 18.94 0.36
N ASP A 90 -5.82 18.26 0.67
CA ASP A 90 -7.11 18.89 0.99
C ASP A 90 -7.02 19.77 2.24
N ARG A 91 -6.15 19.41 3.17
CA ARG A 91 -5.91 20.21 4.38
C ARG A 91 -5.03 21.43 4.11
N VAL A 92 -4.00 21.31 3.27
CA VAL A 92 -2.99 22.35 3.02
C VAL A 92 -3.42 23.32 1.91
N SER A 93 -4.19 22.85 0.92
CA SER A 93 -4.69 23.63 -0.21
C SER A 93 -6.19 23.35 -0.42
N PRO A 94 -7.06 23.87 0.47
CA PRO A 94 -8.51 23.64 0.38
C PRO A 94 -9.16 24.33 -0.82
N GLU A 95 -8.56 25.43 -1.29
CA GLU A 95 -8.91 26.09 -2.55
C GLU A 95 -8.20 25.38 -3.72
N TRP A 96 -8.78 25.51 -4.92
CA TRP A 96 -8.14 24.98 -6.11
C TRP A 96 -6.74 25.60 -6.32
N SER A 97 -5.74 24.75 -6.56
CA SER A 97 -4.39 25.19 -6.92
C SER A 97 -3.71 24.20 -7.85
N ALA A 98 -2.78 24.69 -8.67
CA ALA A 98 -1.96 23.83 -9.52
C ALA A 98 -1.14 22.82 -8.70
N PHE A 99 -0.70 23.22 -7.50
CA PHE A 99 -0.02 22.33 -6.56
C PHE A 99 -0.92 21.17 -6.13
N ALA A 100 -2.14 21.46 -5.68
CA ALA A 100 -3.09 20.44 -5.24
C ALA A 100 -3.44 19.46 -6.37
N LYS A 101 -3.68 19.99 -7.57
CA LYS A 101 -3.91 19.17 -8.77
C LYS A 101 -2.73 18.24 -9.04
N ASN A 102 -1.52 18.78 -9.14
CA ASN A 102 -0.33 17.97 -9.47
C ASN A 102 -0.03 16.90 -8.41
N ALA A 103 -0.20 17.21 -7.13
CA ALA A 103 0.02 16.25 -6.05
C ALA A 103 -0.96 15.07 -6.13
N LYS A 104 -2.24 15.34 -6.36
CA LYS A 104 -3.28 14.30 -6.51
C LYS A 104 -3.10 13.49 -7.80
N ASP A 105 -2.76 14.15 -8.91
CA ASP A 105 -2.52 13.48 -10.20
C ASP A 105 -1.36 12.48 -10.08
N LEU A 106 -0.27 12.85 -9.39
CA LEU A 106 0.87 11.97 -9.16
C LEU A 106 0.52 10.80 -8.22
N GLY A 107 -0.26 11.06 -7.17
CA GLY A 107 -0.78 10.02 -6.28
C GLY A 107 -1.61 9.00 -7.05
N SER A 108 -2.58 9.46 -7.84
CA SER A 108 -3.42 8.62 -8.70
C SER A 108 -2.61 7.85 -9.76
N LEU A 109 -1.61 8.48 -10.37
CA LEU A 109 -0.71 7.80 -11.31
C LEU A 109 0.05 6.65 -10.66
N SER A 110 0.49 6.81 -9.40
CA SER A 110 1.20 5.74 -8.69
C SER A 110 0.32 4.50 -8.50
N VAL A 111 -0.97 4.70 -8.17
CA VAL A 111 -1.97 3.62 -8.06
C VAL A 111 -2.20 2.98 -9.43
N ALA A 112 -2.35 3.78 -10.49
CA ALA A 112 -2.51 3.28 -11.86
C ALA A 112 -1.33 2.38 -12.30
N CYS A 113 -0.09 2.78 -11.98
CA CYS A 113 1.09 1.95 -12.23
C CYS A 113 1.03 0.61 -11.47
N ALA A 114 0.57 0.62 -10.21
CA ALA A 114 0.41 -0.60 -9.42
C ALA A 114 -0.70 -1.52 -9.98
N ILE A 115 -1.80 -0.96 -10.48
CA ILE A 115 -2.86 -1.71 -11.18
C ILE A 115 -2.29 -2.39 -12.43
N LEU A 116 -1.52 -1.66 -13.25
CA LEU A 116 -0.90 -2.22 -14.46
C LEU A 116 0.08 -3.35 -14.11
N ALA A 117 0.89 -3.19 -13.06
CA ALA A 117 1.79 -4.25 -12.60
C ALA A 117 1.02 -5.52 -12.18
N ASN A 118 -0.15 -5.38 -11.56
CA ASN A 118 -1.00 -6.49 -11.16
C ASN A 118 -1.55 -7.32 -12.33
N LEU A 119 -1.60 -6.78 -13.55
CA LEU A 119 -1.96 -7.54 -14.75
C LEU A 119 -0.86 -8.52 -15.21
N GLY A 120 0.39 -8.28 -14.78
CA GLY A 120 1.58 -9.01 -15.24
C GLY A 120 1.52 -10.53 -15.01
N PRO A 121 1.26 -11.03 -13.78
CA PRO A 121 1.25 -12.47 -13.52
C PRO A 121 0.19 -13.20 -14.34
N LEU A 122 -1.02 -12.66 -14.42
CA LEU A 122 -2.09 -13.23 -15.23
C LEU A 122 -1.73 -13.24 -16.72
N ALA A 123 -1.19 -12.13 -17.25
CA ALA A 123 -0.77 -12.06 -18.64
C ALA A 123 0.34 -13.07 -18.96
N TYR A 124 1.31 -13.24 -18.06
CA TYR A 124 2.38 -14.23 -18.21
C TYR A 124 1.85 -15.66 -18.25
N VAL A 125 0.96 -16.02 -17.32
CA VAL A 125 0.32 -17.36 -17.30
C VAL A 125 -0.53 -17.59 -18.55
N ALA A 126 -1.30 -16.59 -18.99
CA ALA A 126 -2.09 -16.72 -20.21
C ALA A 126 -1.20 -16.89 -21.46
N ALA A 127 -0.08 -16.16 -21.54
CA ALA A 127 0.86 -16.25 -22.66
C ALA A 127 1.60 -17.59 -22.71
N SER A 128 1.95 -18.18 -21.56
CA SER A 128 2.62 -19.48 -21.51
C SER A 128 1.72 -20.62 -21.99
N LEU A 129 0.39 -20.52 -21.76
CA LEU A 129 -0.59 -21.47 -22.30
C LEU A 129 -0.74 -21.39 -23.83
N LEU A 130 -0.44 -20.24 -24.41
CA LEU A 130 -0.48 -20.00 -25.85
C LEU A 130 0.84 -20.33 -26.57
N GLY A 131 1.86 -20.81 -25.83
CA GLY A 131 3.16 -21.20 -26.38
C GLY A 131 4.10 -20.02 -26.65
N TYR A 132 3.91 -18.86 -26.01
CA TYR A 132 4.77 -17.68 -26.15
C TYR A 132 5.91 -17.61 -25.11
N SER A 133 6.31 -18.75 -24.52
CA SER A 133 7.31 -18.83 -23.43
C SER A 133 8.62 -19.47 -23.87
#